data_AF-A0A918EK69-F1
#
_entry.id   AF-A0A918EK69-F1
#
_cell.length_a   1.000
_cell.length_b   1.000
_cell.length_c   1.000
_cell.angle_alpha   90.00
_cell.angle_beta   90.00
_cell.angle_gamma   90.00
#
_symmetry.space_group_name_H-M   'P 1'
#
loop_
_entity.id
_entity.type
_entity.pdbx_description
1 polymer ?
#
loop_
_entity_poly.entity_id
_entity_poly.type
_entity_poly.pdbx_seq_one_letter_code
_entity_poly.pdbx_strand_id
1 'polypeptide(L)' 'MGLFSRKPKTDGTTAVTISGEELSRAAHALNRGNQKPADDLVERAGRDEGLRRSIALRILGASIDQQ' A
#
# COMPACT_ATOMS: atom_id res chain seq x y z
N MET A 1 -10.60 40.28 -18.33
CA MET A 1 -9.51 39.62 -17.59
C MET A 1 -10.10 38.44 -16.85
N GLY A 2 -9.94 37.22 -17.38
CA GLY A 2 -10.63 36.03 -16.88
C GLY A 2 -9.98 35.42 -15.63
N LEU A 3 -10.80 35.09 -14.63
CA LEU A 3 -10.39 34.36 -13.44
C LEU A 3 -10.34 32.88 -13.79
N PHE A 4 -9.14 32.34 -13.98
CA PHE A 4 -8.92 30.92 -14.14
C PHE A 4 -9.18 30.21 -12.80
N SER A 5 -10.42 29.80 -12.58
CA SER A 5 -10.80 28.82 -11.57
C SER A 5 -10.09 27.50 -11.89
N ARG A 6 -8.88 27.33 -11.36
CA ARG A 6 -8.18 26.04 -11.33
C ARG A 6 -8.95 25.11 -10.41
N LYS A 7 -9.96 24.41 -10.95
CA LYS A 7 -10.48 23.20 -10.32
C LYS A 7 -9.31 22.22 -10.21
N PRO A 8 -9.01 21.64 -9.04
CA PRO A 8 -8.11 20.52 -8.97
C PRO A 8 -8.72 19.41 -9.82
N LYS A 9 -8.08 19.12 -10.95
CA LYS A 9 -8.34 17.91 -11.71
C LYS A 9 -7.75 16.80 -10.86
N THR A 10 -8.56 16.24 -9.96
CA THR A 10 -8.25 14.96 -9.32
C THR A 10 -8.24 13.96 -10.47
N ASP A 11 -7.07 13.79 -11.08
CA ASP A 11 -6.83 12.67 -11.97
C ASP A 11 -7.31 11.42 -11.23
N GLY A 12 -8.21 10.70 -11.87
CA GLY A 12 -8.90 9.54 -11.32
C GLY A 12 -7.97 8.34 -11.14
N THR A 13 -6.81 8.55 -10.52
CA THR A 13 -6.04 7.49 -9.89
C THR A 13 -6.91 7.04 -8.73
N THR A 14 -7.62 5.92 -8.93
CA THR A 14 -8.26 5.17 -7.84
C THR A 14 -7.21 4.96 -6.76
N ALA A 15 -7.22 5.79 -5.74
CA ALA A 15 -6.27 5.71 -4.65
C ALA A 15 -6.53 4.39 -3.93
N VAL A 16 -5.65 3.41 -4.17
CA VAL A 16 -5.74 2.10 -3.55
C VAL A 16 -5.47 2.31 -2.08
N THR A 17 -6.54 2.24 -1.28
CA THR A 17 -6.44 2.37 0.17
C THR A 17 -6.18 0.99 0.73
N ILE A 18 -5.02 0.81 1.36
CA ILE A 18 -4.66 -0.41 2.09
C ILE A 18 -4.70 -0.07 3.57
N SER A 19 -5.52 -0.81 4.32
CA SER A 19 -5.64 -0.61 5.76
C SER A 19 -4.43 -1.17 6.52
N GLY A 20 -4.16 -0.60 7.71
CA GLY A 20 -3.12 -1.13 8.61
C GLY A 20 -3.38 -2.58 9.06
N GLU A 21 -4.66 -2.97 9.16
CA GLU A 21 -5.05 -4.34 9.51
C GLU A 21 -4.72 -5.34 8.39
N GLU A 22 -4.94 -4.95 7.13
CA GLU A 22 -4.51 -5.76 5.96
C GLU A 22 -3.00 -5.96 5.94
N LEU A 23 -2.22 -4.90 6.19
CA LEU A 23 -0.76 -4.98 6.28
C LEU A 23 -0.31 -5.89 7.42
N SER A 24 -0.94 -5.79 8.59
CA SER A 24 -0.61 -6.64 9.74
C SER A 24 -0.96 -8.11 9.48
N ARG A 25 -2.10 -8.38 8.85
CA ARG A 25 -2.48 -9.75 8.43
C ARG A 25 -1.50 -10.32 7.41
N ALA A 26 -1.10 -9.52 6.42
CA ALA A 26 -0.11 -9.94 5.42
C ALA A 26 1.26 -10.22 6.05
N ALA A 27 1.71 -9.37 6.97
CA ALA A 27 2.96 -9.59 7.71
C ALA A 27 2.91 -10.88 8.55
N HIS A 28 1.82 -11.13 9.29
CA HIS A 28 1.65 -12.37 10.03
C HIS A 28 1.60 -13.61 9.14
N ALA A 29 0.92 -13.53 7.99
CA ALA A 29 0.87 -14.62 7.03
C ALA A 29 2.27 -14.90 6.44
N LEU A 30 3.04 -13.86 6.12
CA LEU A 30 4.40 -13.98 5.61
C LEU A 30 5.34 -14.62 6.66
N ASN A 31 5.23 -14.22 7.93
CA ASN A 31 5.97 -14.85 9.03
C ASN A 31 5.62 -16.34 9.21
N ARG A 32 4.42 -16.78 8.80
CA ARG A 32 4.04 -18.20 8.76
C ARG A 32 4.44 -18.91 7.46
N GLY A 33 5.17 -18.24 6.56
CA GLY A 33 5.61 -18.76 5.27
C GLY A 33 4.59 -18.60 4.13
N ASN A 34 3.48 -17.89 4.35
CA ASN A 34 2.47 -17.64 3.32
C ASN A 34 2.62 -16.24 2.72
N GLN A 35 3.21 -16.18 1.52
CA GLN A 35 3.57 -14.95 0.80
C GLN A 35 2.40 -14.33 0.04
N LYS A 36 1.38 -15.14 -0.29
CA LYS A 36 0.27 -14.75 -1.16
C LYS A 36 -0.46 -13.46 -0.72
N PRO A 37 -0.77 -13.24 0.58
CA PRO A 37 -1.45 -12.02 1.00
C PRO A 37 -0.60 -10.76 0.84
N ALA A 38 0.73 -10.88 0.93
CA ALA A 38 1.63 -9.76 0.70
C ALA A 38 1.69 -9.43 -0.80
N ASP A 39 1.76 -10.45 -1.66
CA ASP A 39 1.72 -10.29 -3.12
C ASP A 39 0.40 -9.66 -3.58
N ASP A 40 -0.75 -10.12 -3.06
CA ASP A 40 -2.07 -9.56 -3.39
C ASP A 40 -2.14 -8.05 -3.06
N LEU A 41 -1.50 -7.60 -1.98
CA LEU A 41 -1.43 -6.17 -1.62
C LEU A 41 -0.53 -5.37 -2.57
N VAL A 42 0.60 -5.96 -3.01
CA VAL A 42 1.53 -5.35 -3.97
C VAL A 42 0.91 -5.27 -5.37
N GLU A 43 0.14 -6.30 -5.77
CA GLU A 43 -0.64 -6.30 -7.00
C GLU A 43 -1.75 -5.24 -6.96
N ARG A 44 -2.48 -5.15 -5.84
CA ARG A 44 -3.48 -4.10 -5.63
C ARG A 44 -2.88 -2.71 -5.67
N ALA A 45 -1.67 -2.51 -5.15
CA ALA A 45 -0.96 -1.23 -5.28
C ALA A 45 -0.64 -0.85 -6.73
N GLY A 46 -0.80 -1.77 -7.69
CA GLY A 46 -0.72 -1.46 -9.11
C GLY A 46 0.64 -0.91 -9.48
N ARG A 47 0.72 0.21 -10.22
CA ARG A 47 2.00 0.83 -10.60
C ARG A 47 2.50 1.87 -9.60
N ASP A 48 1.86 2.00 -8.44
CA ASP A 48 2.26 2.96 -7.43
C ASP A 48 3.49 2.43 -6.66
N GLU A 49 4.68 2.82 -7.14
CA GLU A 49 5.96 2.40 -6.56
C GLU A 49 6.12 2.87 -5.10
N GLY A 50 5.56 4.04 -4.76
CA GLY A 50 5.56 4.57 -3.40
C GLY A 50 4.74 3.71 -2.45
N LEU A 51 3.55 3.30 -2.88
CA LEU A 51 2.67 2.42 -2.12
C LEU A 51 3.29 1.02 -1.99
N ARG A 52 3.82 0.44 -3.07
CA ARG A 52 4.53 -0.85 -3.03
C ARG A 52 5.69 -0.84 -2.04
N ARG A 53 6.53 0.20 -2.07
CA ARG A 53 7.64 0.34 -1.14
C ARG A 53 7.17 0.51 0.31
N SER A 54 6.09 1.27 0.52
CA SER A 54 5.49 1.46 1.84
C SER A 54 4.94 0.15 2.41
N ILE A 55 4.26 -0.67 1.60
CA ILE A 55 3.79 -2.02 1.98
C ILE A 55 4.99 -2.90 2.36
N ALA A 56 6.02 -2.95 1.52
CA ALA A 56 7.20 -3.78 1.75
C ALA A 56 7.92 -3.39 3.06
N LEU A 57 8.13 -2.08 3.28
CA LEU A 57 8.76 -1.57 4.51
C LEU A 57 7.92 -1.88 5.75
N ARG A 58 6.58 -1.77 5.67
CA ARG A 58 5.70 -2.07 6.81
C ARG A 58 5.70 -3.57 7.15
N ILE A 59 5.68 -4.42 6.13
CA ILE A 59 5.73 -5.88 6.29
C ILE A 59 7.09 -6.31 6.86
N LEU A 60 8.19 -5.82 6.30
CA LEU A 60 9.55 -6.11 6.79
C LEU A 60 9.77 -5.55 8.20
N GLY A 61 9.29 -4.33 8.49
CA GLY A 61 9.38 -3.72 9.81
C GLY A 61 8.58 -4.46 10.87
N ALA A 62 7.41 -5.00 10.53
CA ALA A 62 6.60 -5.83 11.43
C ALA A 62 7.26 -7.16 11.80
N SER A 63 8.15 -7.69 10.95
CA SER A 63 8.95 -8.89 11.29
C SER A 63 10.09 -8.59 12.27
N ILE A 64 10.51 -7.32 12.43
CA ILE A 64 11.61 -6.92 13.31
C ILE A 64 11.11 -6.63 14.74
N ASP A 65 9.89 -6.08 14.88
CA ASP A 65 9.32 -5.70 16.19
C ASP A 65 8.83 -6.90 17.05
N GLN A 66 8.85 -8.12 16.50
CA GLN A 66 8.44 -9.34 17.22
C GLN A 66 9.60 -10.14 17.87
N GLN A 67 10.83 -9.61 17.90
CA GLN A 67 11.98 -10.23 18.61
C GLN A 67 12.19 -9.62 19.99
#